data_AF-A0A3D3L8G9-F1
#
_entry.id   AF-A0A3D3L8G9-F1
#
_cell.length_a   1.000
_cell.length_b   1.000
_cell.length_c   1.000
_cell.angle_alpha   90.00
_cell.angle_beta   90.00
_cell.angle_gamma   90.00
#
_symmetry.space_group_name_H-M   'P 1'
#
loop_
_entity.id
_entity.type
_entity.pdbx_description
1 polymer ?
#
loop_
_entity_poly.entity_id
_entity_poly.type
_entity_poly.pdbx_seq_one_letter_code
_entity_poly.pdbx_strand_id
1 'polypeptide(L)'
;MKSFRLLFTLMVMASGLPLLAQPAKPNLIVFYTDDHGWSDLGILGIQKDLKTPHLDALARSGVVARSGYSTAPQCVPSRAGLLAGRFQARFGVESNQSPLDGFNEQTTFAKRLQDAGYATAQFGKWHLGPAHEITRHGFTHVFSQNSQRPFAANITPDGQDRPMSDLPPAAYHIDACSQAAAAVIDRHKDQPFFLYIAYRAPHTPLDAPQRYKDRFPGEMPERRRAALGMIAAMDDGVGLITGTLKKHGLTEKTLIFFIGDNGAPLKIHKVDSPLDGDAGGWDGSLNTPLNGEKGMLSEGGMRVPFVIAWPGTIPGGQVYEHPVSALDVAATAVASIGNRSSEDSITNRIYGDLDGVNLLPYLTGENKAPPHNALYWRWMAQSAIREGNWKLLRGGDREYLYDLANDREEKHNLAAKHPEIATRLRAKLKTWADGLNPPGMALGPMAATWNDYFDHYLEGKTITPQAEKPAPAASATDGWEARNGKLTAKDGLFILTPENSAKPTFITKAKLKLAGPVTAQITLKTTATGQAALAWRLDGDKDFLPANRLPFPLQSTPDWQTHRLQIPTTGRVIHVRVHLPAGGAEFQEIELKAGTR
;
A
#
# COMPACT_ATOMS: atom_id res chain seq x y z
N MET A 1 34.07 -20.56 -91.04
CA MET A 1 33.61 -19.51 -90.11
C MET A 1 32.38 -20.03 -89.36
N LYS A 2 32.55 -20.50 -88.12
CA LYS A 2 31.45 -20.90 -87.23
C LYS A 2 31.71 -20.29 -85.87
N SER A 3 30.80 -19.43 -85.43
CA SER A 3 30.86 -18.62 -84.21
C SER A 3 30.39 -19.46 -83.01
N PHE A 4 31.23 -19.61 -82.00
CA PHE A 4 30.91 -20.25 -80.72
C PHE A 4 30.52 -19.16 -79.72
N ARG A 5 29.28 -19.18 -79.21
CA ARG A 5 28.84 -18.34 -78.09
C ARG A 5 29.08 -19.11 -76.79
N LEU A 6 29.95 -18.59 -75.93
CA LEU A 6 30.19 -19.11 -74.58
C LEU A 6 29.22 -18.40 -73.62
N LEU A 7 28.27 -19.14 -73.03
CA LEU A 7 27.47 -18.66 -71.90
C LEU A 7 28.28 -18.85 -70.61
N PHE A 8 28.53 -17.77 -69.88
CA PHE A 8 29.06 -17.79 -68.52
C PHE A 8 27.87 -17.67 -67.55
N THR A 9 27.54 -18.75 -66.85
CA THR A 9 26.55 -18.74 -65.77
C THR A 9 27.26 -18.34 -64.48
N LEU A 10 27.01 -17.13 -63.98
CA LEU A 10 27.53 -16.65 -62.71
C LEU A 10 26.66 -17.20 -61.55
N MET A 11 27.16 -18.20 -60.84
CA MET A 11 26.48 -18.76 -59.66
C MET A 11 26.83 -17.91 -58.43
N VAL A 12 25.93 -16.99 -58.06
CA VAL A 12 26.06 -16.17 -56.84
C VAL A 12 25.69 -17.05 -55.64
N MET A 13 26.70 -17.56 -54.93
CA MET A 13 26.50 -18.14 -53.60
C MET A 13 26.24 -16.99 -52.61
N ALA A 14 24.97 -16.78 -52.26
CA ALA A 14 24.58 -15.93 -51.16
C ALA A 14 24.97 -16.59 -49.84
N SER A 15 26.15 -16.26 -49.32
CA SER A 15 26.56 -16.55 -47.95
C SER A 15 25.67 -15.75 -46.99
N GLY A 16 24.60 -16.39 -46.51
CA GLY A 16 23.76 -15.85 -45.44
C GLY A 16 24.57 -15.70 -44.16
N LEU A 17 24.91 -14.46 -43.81
CA LEU A 17 25.37 -14.13 -42.46
C LEU A 17 24.29 -14.57 -41.48
N PRO A 18 24.62 -15.34 -40.41
CA PRO A 18 23.63 -15.66 -39.40
C PRO A 18 23.18 -14.36 -38.76
N LEU A 19 21.89 -14.05 -38.94
CA LEU A 19 21.25 -12.96 -38.20
C LEU A 19 21.43 -13.31 -36.72
N LEU A 20 22.31 -12.58 -36.01
CA LEU A 20 22.48 -12.75 -34.57
C LEU A 20 21.09 -12.55 -33.94
N ALA A 21 20.50 -13.64 -33.44
CA ALA A 21 19.21 -13.60 -32.80
C ALA A 21 19.29 -12.59 -31.65
N GLN A 22 18.45 -11.56 -31.68
CA GLN A 22 18.34 -10.61 -30.58
C GLN A 22 18.04 -11.42 -29.31
N PRO A 23 18.76 -11.18 -28.18
CA PRO A 23 18.52 -11.91 -26.95
C PRO A 23 17.03 -11.87 -26.60
N ALA A 24 16.43 -13.03 -26.32
CA ALA A 24 15.01 -13.11 -26.00
C ALA A 24 14.72 -12.30 -24.73
N LYS A 25 13.72 -11.41 -24.80
CA LYS A 25 13.23 -10.64 -23.65
C LYS A 25 12.75 -11.60 -22.55
N PRO A 26 13.12 -11.38 -21.28
CA PRO A 26 12.61 -12.21 -20.19
C PRO A 26 11.14 -11.92 -19.91
N ASN A 27 10.47 -12.85 -19.24
CA ASN A 27 9.24 -12.55 -18.51
C ASN A 27 9.59 -11.85 -17.20
N LEU A 28 8.64 -11.09 -16.67
CA LEU A 28 8.79 -10.35 -15.42
C LEU A 28 7.63 -10.64 -14.47
N ILE A 29 7.94 -10.92 -13.20
CA ILE A 29 6.93 -11.06 -12.15
C ILE A 29 7.38 -10.25 -10.94
N VAL A 30 6.46 -9.44 -10.40
CA VAL A 30 6.63 -8.77 -9.12
C VAL A 30 5.53 -9.25 -8.20
N PHE A 31 5.87 -10.08 -7.23
CA PHE A 31 5.06 -10.32 -6.04
C PHE A 31 5.26 -9.16 -5.08
N TYR A 32 4.16 -8.52 -4.70
CA TYR A 32 4.18 -7.38 -3.80
C TYR A 32 3.21 -7.59 -2.65
N THR A 33 3.75 -7.81 -1.45
CA THR A 33 2.98 -8.14 -0.25
C THR A 33 2.65 -6.89 0.54
N ASP A 34 1.68 -6.97 1.45
CA ASP A 34 1.06 -5.82 2.11
C ASP A 34 1.19 -5.99 3.62
N ASP A 35 1.98 -5.13 4.26
CA ASP A 35 2.31 -5.20 5.70
C ASP A 35 3.15 -6.42 6.13
N HIS A 36 3.84 -7.08 5.19
CA HIS A 36 4.62 -8.28 5.48
C HIS A 36 5.95 -7.94 6.19
N GLY A 37 6.03 -8.26 7.48
CA GLY A 37 7.21 -8.01 8.30
C GLY A 37 8.46 -8.75 7.82
N TRP A 38 9.62 -8.09 7.90
CA TRP A 38 10.90 -8.62 7.42
C TRP A 38 11.25 -10.00 8.00
N SER A 39 10.92 -10.22 9.27
CA SER A 39 11.25 -11.47 9.96
C SER A 39 10.35 -12.63 9.55
N ASP A 40 9.20 -12.35 8.94
CA ASP A 40 8.26 -13.34 8.41
C ASP A 40 8.64 -13.80 6.99
N LEU A 41 9.94 -13.83 6.68
CA LEU A 41 10.48 -14.45 5.49
C LEU A 41 11.17 -15.78 5.89
N GLY A 42 10.55 -16.92 5.55
CA GLY A 42 10.92 -18.24 6.08
C GLY A 42 12.40 -18.60 5.92
N ILE A 43 12.98 -18.31 4.76
CA ILE A 43 14.40 -18.54 4.45
C ILE A 43 15.37 -17.83 5.41
N LEU A 44 14.95 -16.79 6.14
CA LEU A 44 15.78 -16.14 7.17
C LEU A 44 15.91 -16.99 8.44
N GLY A 45 14.99 -17.92 8.69
CA GLY A 45 15.01 -18.81 9.86
C GLY A 45 14.79 -18.12 11.21
N ILE A 46 14.22 -16.91 11.23
CA ILE A 46 14.01 -16.12 12.45
C ILE A 46 12.75 -16.57 13.18
N GLN A 47 11.63 -16.70 12.46
CA GLN A 47 10.35 -17.13 13.01
C GLN A 47 10.16 -18.63 12.80
N LYS A 48 10.00 -19.38 13.90
CA LYS A 48 9.91 -20.86 13.87
C LYS A 48 8.52 -21.39 13.51
N ASP A 49 7.49 -20.56 13.67
CA ASP A 49 6.10 -20.88 13.40
C ASP A 49 5.74 -20.71 11.91
N LEU A 50 6.54 -19.93 11.17
CA LEU A 50 6.36 -19.67 9.76
C LEU A 50 6.76 -20.86 8.88
N LYS A 51 5.93 -21.16 7.87
CA LYS A 51 6.18 -22.20 6.88
C LYS A 51 5.85 -21.68 5.48
N THR A 52 6.89 -21.40 4.69
CA THR A 52 6.77 -20.87 3.32
C THR A 52 7.66 -21.66 2.34
N PRO A 53 7.43 -22.98 2.17
CA PRO A 53 8.31 -23.85 1.38
C PRO A 53 8.52 -23.39 -0.07
N HIS A 54 7.51 -22.78 -0.71
CA HIS A 54 7.61 -22.34 -2.10
C HIS A 54 8.41 -21.05 -2.25
N LEU A 55 8.14 -20.06 -1.41
CA LEU A 55 8.91 -18.82 -1.34
C LEU A 55 10.36 -19.09 -0.92
N ASP A 56 10.58 -20.03 0.00
CA ASP A 56 11.93 -20.42 0.40
C ASP A 56 12.67 -21.13 -0.74
N ALA A 57 11.96 -21.91 -1.58
CA ALA A 57 12.54 -22.51 -2.78
C ALA A 57 12.88 -21.46 -3.85
N LEU A 58 12.03 -20.45 -4.03
CA LEU A 58 12.30 -19.29 -4.89
C LEU A 58 13.51 -18.51 -4.39
N ALA A 59 13.62 -18.29 -3.09
CA ALA A 59 14.77 -17.63 -2.47
C ALA A 59 16.07 -18.41 -2.70
N ARG A 60 16.04 -19.74 -2.52
CA ARG A 60 17.19 -20.61 -2.79
C ARG A 60 17.60 -20.65 -4.26
N SER A 61 16.69 -20.44 -5.21
CA SER A 61 17.01 -20.39 -6.63
C SER A 61 17.54 -19.03 -7.10
N GLY A 62 17.60 -18.04 -6.20
CA GLY A 62 18.06 -16.69 -6.52
C GLY A 62 18.86 -16.06 -5.38
N VAL A 63 18.46 -14.85 -5.02
CA VAL A 63 19.14 -13.95 -4.08
C VAL A 63 18.19 -13.55 -2.98
N VAL A 64 18.62 -13.69 -1.73
CA VAL A 64 17.99 -13.05 -0.57
C VAL A 64 18.71 -11.73 -0.30
N ALA A 65 18.05 -10.61 -0.59
CA ALA A 65 18.58 -9.29 -0.28
C ALA A 65 18.27 -8.98 1.19
N ARG A 66 19.27 -9.19 2.06
CA ARG A 66 19.07 -8.98 3.50
C ARG A 66 18.73 -7.54 3.79
N SER A 67 19.35 -6.58 3.08
CA SER A 67 19.07 -5.15 3.18
C SER A 67 18.22 -4.63 2.01
N GLY A 68 17.07 -5.27 1.78
CA GLY A 68 16.05 -4.79 0.86
C GLY A 68 15.08 -3.80 1.51
N TYR A 69 14.83 -2.67 0.83
CA TYR A 69 14.05 -1.56 1.37
C TYR A 69 12.86 -1.18 0.50
N SER A 70 11.73 -0.87 1.13
CA SER A 70 10.63 -0.16 0.48
C SER A 70 10.99 1.32 0.26
N THR A 71 10.20 2.02 -0.56
CA THR A 71 10.43 3.45 -0.82
C THR A 71 9.75 4.35 0.21
N ALA A 72 8.81 3.81 0.98
CA ALA A 72 8.09 4.49 2.05
C ALA A 72 7.60 3.49 3.11
N PRO A 73 7.35 3.92 4.36
CA PRO A 73 6.84 3.06 5.42
C PRO A 73 5.30 2.92 5.37
N GLN A 74 4.69 3.11 4.20
CA GLN A 74 3.24 3.10 4.01
C GLN A 74 2.84 2.72 2.58
N CYS A 75 1.71 2.01 2.44
CA CYS A 75 1.28 1.35 1.21
C CYS A 75 1.24 2.24 -0.05
N VAL A 76 0.48 3.34 -0.06
CA VAL A 76 0.30 4.20 -1.25
C VAL A 76 1.62 4.82 -1.73
N PRO A 77 2.38 5.54 -0.89
CA PRO A 77 3.66 6.12 -1.32
C PRO A 77 4.67 5.06 -1.76
N SER A 78 4.68 3.88 -1.11
CA SER A 78 5.55 2.77 -1.49
C SER A 78 5.20 2.19 -2.87
N ARG A 79 3.92 1.90 -3.12
CA ARG A 79 3.42 1.38 -4.40
C ARG A 79 3.62 2.38 -5.52
N ALA A 80 3.39 3.67 -5.25
CA ALA A 80 3.62 4.74 -6.20
C ALA A 80 5.10 4.82 -6.59
N GLY A 81 6.00 4.75 -5.59
CA GLY A 81 7.44 4.78 -5.82
C GLY A 81 7.93 3.57 -6.65
N LEU A 82 7.52 2.36 -6.28
CA LEU A 82 7.81 1.14 -7.02
C LEU A 82 7.38 1.25 -8.49
N LEU A 83 6.09 1.56 -8.73
CA LEU A 83 5.53 1.52 -10.08
C LEU A 83 6.04 2.66 -10.96
N ALA A 84 6.29 3.84 -10.40
CA ALA A 84 6.92 4.94 -11.14
C ALA A 84 8.43 4.72 -11.34
N GLY A 85 9.07 3.91 -10.50
CA GLY A 85 10.53 3.79 -10.44
C GLY A 85 11.23 5.08 -10.01
N ARG A 86 10.50 5.95 -9.28
CA ARG A 86 10.93 7.28 -8.86
C ARG A 86 10.49 7.52 -7.42
N PHE A 87 11.25 8.28 -6.66
CA PHE A 87 10.84 8.67 -5.31
C PHE A 87 9.51 9.41 -5.34
N GLN A 88 8.51 8.87 -4.64
CA GLN A 88 7.14 9.34 -4.64
C GLN A 88 6.96 10.80 -4.20
N ALA A 89 7.87 11.26 -3.35
CA ALA A 89 7.97 12.64 -2.89
C ALA A 89 8.31 13.64 -4.01
N ARG A 90 8.90 13.20 -5.13
CA ARG A 90 9.17 14.06 -6.29
C ARG A 90 7.89 14.49 -7.02
N PHE A 91 6.83 13.70 -6.87
CA PHE A 91 5.53 13.94 -7.51
C PHE A 91 4.39 13.99 -6.48
N GLY A 92 4.69 14.44 -5.25
CA GLY A 92 3.69 14.85 -4.26
C GLY A 92 2.93 13.72 -3.57
N VAL A 93 3.35 12.46 -3.70
CA VAL A 93 2.69 11.33 -3.02
C VAL A 93 3.44 10.98 -1.73
N GLU A 94 3.02 11.58 -0.63
CA GLU A 94 3.69 11.48 0.68
C GLU A 94 3.01 10.53 1.66
N SER A 95 1.71 10.26 1.47
CA SER A 95 0.93 9.42 2.37
C SER A 95 -0.25 8.78 1.63
N ASN A 96 -1.05 7.96 2.32
CA ASN A 96 -2.27 7.33 1.79
C ASN A 96 -3.44 8.32 1.51
N GLN A 97 -3.13 9.56 1.15
CA GLN A 97 -4.11 10.58 0.79
C GLN A 97 -4.50 10.49 -0.68
N SER A 98 -5.66 11.09 -0.99
CA SER A 98 -6.17 11.31 -2.35
C SER A 98 -6.54 12.79 -2.50
N PRO A 99 -6.52 13.37 -3.71
CA PRO A 99 -6.26 12.71 -5.00
C PRO A 99 -4.77 12.38 -5.24
N LEU A 100 -4.51 11.48 -6.19
CA LEU A 100 -3.16 11.01 -6.55
C LEU A 100 -2.70 11.60 -7.89
N ASP A 101 -3.01 12.88 -8.13
CA ASP A 101 -2.81 13.54 -9.43
C ASP A 101 -1.35 13.44 -9.88
N GLY A 102 -0.39 13.67 -8.98
CA GLY A 102 1.03 13.55 -9.31
C GLY A 102 1.47 12.14 -9.70
N PHE A 103 0.88 11.08 -9.14
CA PHE A 103 1.10 9.70 -9.60
C PHE A 103 0.45 9.45 -10.96
N ASN A 104 -0.74 10.01 -11.20
CA ASN A 104 -1.46 9.83 -12.46
C ASN A 104 -0.75 10.43 -13.68
N GLU A 105 0.18 11.37 -13.45
CA GLU A 105 1.06 11.93 -14.46
C GLU A 105 2.34 11.11 -14.69
N GLN A 106 2.66 10.14 -13.82
CA GLN A 106 3.87 9.34 -13.97
C GLN A 106 3.71 8.22 -15.00
N THR A 107 4.77 8.00 -15.79
CA THR A 107 4.89 6.81 -16.63
C THR A 107 5.40 5.64 -15.81
N THR A 108 4.53 4.68 -15.50
CA THR A 108 4.90 3.48 -14.74
C THR A 108 5.83 2.57 -15.53
N PHE A 109 6.63 1.73 -14.86
CA PHE A 109 7.43 0.71 -15.55
C PHE A 109 6.55 -0.35 -16.22
N ALA A 110 5.33 -0.58 -15.72
CA ALA A 110 4.32 -1.39 -16.41
C ALA A 110 3.99 -0.80 -17.80
N LYS A 111 3.79 0.52 -17.89
CA LYS A 111 3.54 1.20 -19.16
C LYS A 111 4.76 1.13 -20.10
N ARG A 112 5.97 1.23 -19.56
CA ARG A 112 7.22 1.07 -20.33
C ARG A 112 7.34 -0.35 -20.91
N LEU A 113 6.98 -1.37 -20.13
CA LEU A 113 6.96 -2.77 -20.57
C LEU A 113 5.86 -3.02 -21.61
N GLN A 114 4.68 -2.44 -21.42
CA GLN A 114 3.59 -2.50 -22.41
C GLN A 114 4.04 -1.90 -23.75
N ASP A 115 4.69 -0.73 -23.74
CA ASP A 115 5.23 -0.08 -24.94
C ASP A 115 6.38 -0.90 -25.56
N ALA A 116 7.05 -1.74 -24.77
CA ALA A 116 8.04 -2.71 -25.24
C ALA A 116 7.42 -4.02 -25.77
N GLY A 117 6.10 -4.15 -25.80
CA GLY A 117 5.36 -5.28 -26.36
C GLY A 117 5.09 -6.43 -25.38
N TYR A 118 5.16 -6.17 -24.07
CA TYR A 118 4.79 -7.18 -23.06
C TYR A 118 3.28 -7.28 -22.90
N ALA A 119 2.78 -8.50 -22.67
CA ALA A 119 1.47 -8.67 -22.06
C ALA A 119 1.56 -8.27 -20.57
N THR A 120 0.84 -7.24 -20.15
CA THR A 120 0.92 -6.72 -18.78
C THR A 120 -0.36 -7.01 -18.00
N ALA A 121 -0.21 -7.50 -16.76
CA ALA A 121 -1.35 -7.86 -15.91
C ALA A 121 -1.16 -7.42 -14.45
N GLN A 122 -2.25 -6.96 -13.83
CA GLN A 122 -2.32 -6.60 -12.41
C GLN A 122 -3.29 -7.52 -11.67
N PHE A 123 -2.87 -8.01 -10.50
CA PHE A 123 -3.67 -8.85 -9.62
C PHE A 123 -3.67 -8.28 -8.21
N GLY A 124 -4.84 -8.29 -7.55
CA GLY A 124 -4.97 -7.91 -6.15
C GLY A 124 -5.03 -6.39 -5.90
N LYS A 125 -4.36 -5.93 -4.84
CA LYS A 125 -4.47 -4.55 -4.33
C LYS A 125 -3.82 -3.54 -5.26
N TRP A 126 -4.62 -2.60 -5.77
CA TRP A 126 -4.11 -1.44 -6.52
C TRP A 126 -3.67 -0.30 -5.60
N HIS A 127 -4.61 0.27 -4.86
CA HIS A 127 -4.40 1.36 -3.88
C HIS A 127 -3.86 2.68 -4.47
N LEU A 128 -3.79 2.83 -5.80
CA LEU A 128 -3.28 4.03 -6.47
C LEU A 128 -4.38 4.71 -7.30
N GLY A 129 -5.57 4.83 -6.72
CA GLY A 129 -6.75 5.43 -7.38
C GLY A 129 -7.84 4.41 -7.73
N PRO A 130 -8.81 4.80 -8.57
CA PRO A 130 -9.93 3.94 -8.97
C PRO A 130 -9.45 2.69 -9.71
N ALA A 131 -9.97 1.51 -9.33
CA ALA A 131 -9.55 0.24 -9.94
C ALA A 131 -9.93 0.13 -11.43
N HIS A 132 -10.99 0.82 -11.86
CA HIS A 132 -11.40 0.88 -13.27
C HIS A 132 -10.40 1.65 -14.15
N GLU A 133 -9.50 2.42 -13.56
CA GLU A 133 -8.51 3.22 -14.26
C GLU A 133 -7.11 2.57 -14.32
N ILE A 134 -6.94 1.37 -13.75
CA ILE A 134 -5.66 0.65 -13.72
C ILE A 134 -5.04 0.48 -15.13
N THR A 135 -5.89 0.31 -16.15
CA THR A 135 -5.45 0.17 -17.55
C THR A 135 -4.73 1.40 -18.09
N ARG A 136 -5.01 2.60 -17.55
CA ARG A 136 -4.29 3.84 -17.90
C ARG A 136 -2.83 3.81 -17.46
N HIS A 137 -2.48 2.95 -16.50
CA HIS A 137 -1.14 2.81 -15.93
C HIS A 137 -0.37 1.62 -16.53
N GLY A 138 -0.74 1.17 -17.73
CA GLY A 138 0.05 0.21 -18.50
C GLY A 138 -0.24 -1.25 -18.21
N PHE A 139 -1.36 -1.58 -17.58
CA PHE A 139 -1.82 -2.95 -17.37
C PHE A 139 -2.95 -3.31 -18.35
N THR A 140 -2.68 -4.21 -19.29
CA THR A 140 -3.69 -4.68 -20.25
C THR A 140 -4.75 -5.53 -19.57
N HIS A 141 -4.34 -6.41 -18.65
CA HIS A 141 -5.23 -7.31 -17.90
C HIS A 141 -5.29 -6.90 -16.41
N VAL A 142 -6.47 -6.93 -15.83
CA VAL A 142 -6.74 -6.45 -14.46
C VAL A 142 -7.69 -7.43 -13.78
N PHE A 143 -7.26 -7.92 -12.61
CA PHE A 143 -8.06 -8.71 -11.69
C PHE A 143 -7.82 -8.21 -10.25
N SER A 144 -8.52 -7.14 -9.87
CA SER A 144 -8.19 -6.36 -8.67
C SER A 144 -8.76 -6.91 -7.35
N GLN A 145 -9.09 -8.22 -7.28
CA GLN A 145 -9.69 -8.80 -6.09
C GLN A 145 -8.72 -8.75 -4.90
N ASN A 146 -8.97 -7.86 -3.96
CA ASN A 146 -8.14 -7.71 -2.77
C ASN A 146 -8.86 -8.07 -1.47
N SER A 147 -10.15 -8.45 -1.52
CA SER A 147 -10.96 -8.80 -0.34
C SER A 147 -12.14 -9.69 -0.75
N GLN A 148 -13.02 -10.03 0.19
CA GLN A 148 -14.29 -10.73 -0.08
C GLN A 148 -15.42 -9.77 -0.45
N ARG A 149 -15.14 -8.80 -1.33
CA ARG A 149 -16.10 -7.81 -1.85
C ARG A 149 -16.03 -7.73 -3.37
N PRO A 150 -17.06 -7.16 -4.03
CA PRO A 150 -16.98 -6.90 -5.47
C PRO A 150 -15.73 -6.09 -5.84
N PHE A 151 -15.12 -6.42 -6.97
CA PHE A 151 -13.85 -5.85 -7.43
C PHE A 151 -13.84 -5.66 -8.94
N ALA A 152 -13.08 -4.69 -9.44
CA ALA A 152 -12.99 -4.43 -10.88
C ALA A 152 -12.09 -5.45 -11.58
N ALA A 153 -12.54 -5.98 -12.71
CA ALA A 153 -11.73 -6.85 -13.54
C ALA A 153 -12.12 -6.76 -15.02
N ASN A 154 -11.14 -6.92 -15.91
CA ASN A 154 -11.35 -7.10 -17.36
C ASN A 154 -10.86 -8.48 -17.84
N ILE A 155 -10.54 -9.38 -16.92
CA ILE A 155 -10.35 -10.80 -17.17
C ILE A 155 -11.20 -11.64 -16.21
N THR A 156 -11.55 -12.84 -16.63
CA THR A 156 -12.17 -13.87 -15.80
C THR A 156 -11.11 -14.58 -14.94
N PRO A 157 -11.51 -15.37 -13.92
CA PRO A 157 -10.57 -16.17 -13.12
C PRO A 157 -9.71 -17.16 -13.93
N ASP A 158 -10.21 -17.62 -15.09
CA ASP A 158 -9.49 -18.47 -16.04
C ASP A 158 -8.73 -17.68 -17.13
N GLY A 159 -8.52 -16.36 -16.92
CA GLY A 159 -7.64 -15.53 -17.73
C GLY A 159 -8.20 -15.09 -19.09
N GLN A 160 -9.50 -15.27 -19.33
CA GLN A 160 -10.16 -14.84 -20.57
C GLN A 160 -10.58 -13.38 -20.50
N ASP A 161 -10.50 -12.67 -21.62
CA ASP A 161 -10.85 -11.25 -21.67
C ASP A 161 -12.36 -11.04 -21.51
N ARG A 162 -12.71 -9.95 -20.84
CA ARG A 162 -14.08 -9.46 -20.68
C ARG A 162 -14.08 -7.93 -20.56
N PRO A 163 -15.21 -7.24 -20.78
CA PRO A 163 -15.31 -5.82 -20.50
C PRO A 163 -14.98 -5.50 -19.03
N MET A 164 -14.24 -4.40 -18.80
CA MET A 164 -13.99 -3.89 -17.45
C MET A 164 -15.31 -3.65 -16.72
N SER A 165 -15.50 -4.33 -15.60
CA SER A 165 -16.68 -4.19 -14.73
C SER A 165 -16.42 -4.85 -13.38
N ASP A 166 -17.28 -4.58 -12.40
CA ASP A 166 -17.19 -5.23 -11.09
C ASP A 166 -17.65 -6.69 -11.16
N LEU A 167 -16.89 -7.59 -10.54
CA LEU A 167 -17.22 -8.99 -10.35
C LEU A 167 -17.43 -9.30 -8.86
N PRO A 168 -18.39 -10.16 -8.50
CA PRO A 168 -18.45 -10.71 -7.15
C PRO A 168 -17.26 -11.66 -6.91
N PRO A 169 -16.77 -11.78 -5.66
CA PRO A 169 -15.73 -12.74 -5.31
C PRO A 169 -16.25 -14.18 -5.47
N ALA A 170 -15.55 -14.99 -6.26
CA ALA A 170 -15.87 -16.42 -6.44
C ALA A 170 -15.00 -17.35 -5.58
N ALA A 171 -13.84 -16.87 -5.14
CA ALA A 171 -12.90 -17.60 -4.30
C ALA A 171 -12.18 -16.64 -3.34
N TYR A 172 -11.42 -17.20 -2.40
CA TYR A 172 -10.58 -16.42 -1.50
C TYR A 172 -9.61 -15.54 -2.29
N HIS A 173 -9.44 -14.27 -1.91
CA HIS A 173 -8.84 -13.26 -2.79
C HIS A 173 -7.39 -13.57 -3.19
N ILE A 174 -6.62 -14.22 -2.31
CA ILE A 174 -5.24 -14.66 -2.59
C ILE A 174 -5.27 -15.81 -3.61
N ASP A 175 -6.12 -16.81 -3.38
CA ASP A 175 -6.25 -17.98 -4.26
C ASP A 175 -6.72 -17.54 -5.65
N ALA A 176 -7.75 -16.68 -5.73
CA ALA A 176 -8.30 -16.17 -6.98
C ALA A 176 -7.27 -15.37 -7.79
N CYS A 177 -6.50 -14.49 -7.14
CA CYS A 177 -5.42 -13.76 -7.80
C CYS A 177 -4.33 -14.71 -8.33
N SER A 178 -3.98 -15.74 -7.56
CA SER A 178 -2.96 -16.73 -7.95
C SER A 178 -3.41 -17.57 -9.14
N GLN A 179 -4.68 -17.99 -9.16
CA GLN A 179 -5.29 -18.73 -10.26
C GLN A 179 -5.35 -17.89 -11.54
N ALA A 180 -5.82 -16.65 -11.44
CA ALA A 180 -5.88 -15.73 -12.58
C ALA A 180 -4.47 -15.42 -13.13
N ALA A 181 -3.46 -15.23 -12.25
CA ALA A 181 -2.08 -15.03 -12.66
C ALA A 181 -1.52 -16.26 -13.41
N ALA A 182 -1.73 -17.46 -12.90
CA ALA A 182 -1.33 -18.70 -13.56
C ALA A 182 -2.02 -18.87 -14.94
N ALA A 183 -3.31 -18.53 -15.04
CA ALA A 183 -4.04 -18.59 -16.30
C ALA A 183 -3.50 -17.59 -17.35
N VAL A 184 -3.10 -16.39 -16.91
CA VAL A 184 -2.45 -15.40 -17.80
C VAL A 184 -1.09 -15.92 -18.29
N ILE A 185 -0.31 -16.63 -17.47
CA ILE A 185 0.92 -17.30 -17.90
C ILE A 185 0.60 -18.38 -18.95
N ASP A 186 -0.37 -19.25 -18.69
CA ASP A 186 -0.78 -20.31 -19.64
C ASP A 186 -1.18 -19.74 -21.02
N ARG A 187 -1.86 -18.60 -21.01
CA ARG A 187 -2.33 -17.89 -22.21
C ARG A 187 -1.19 -17.20 -22.97
N HIS A 188 -0.25 -16.57 -22.26
CA HIS A 188 0.81 -15.75 -22.85
C HIS A 188 2.19 -16.40 -22.87
N LYS A 189 2.30 -17.71 -22.61
CA LYS A 189 3.57 -18.47 -22.54
C LYS A 189 4.51 -18.32 -23.75
N ASP A 190 3.97 -17.96 -24.92
CA ASP A 190 4.71 -17.82 -26.18
C ASP A 190 5.19 -16.38 -26.46
N GLN A 191 4.94 -15.43 -25.54
CA GLN A 191 5.38 -14.03 -25.65
C GLN A 191 5.80 -13.46 -24.28
N PRO A 192 6.63 -12.40 -24.22
CA PRO A 192 7.03 -11.83 -22.93
C PRO A 192 5.84 -11.23 -22.18
N PHE A 193 5.74 -11.52 -20.88
CA PHE A 193 4.71 -10.96 -20.01
C PHE A 193 5.28 -10.30 -18.76
N PHE A 194 4.50 -9.38 -18.19
CA PHE A 194 4.75 -8.77 -16.90
C PHE A 194 3.53 -8.92 -15.98
N LEU A 195 3.73 -9.55 -14.82
CA LEU A 195 2.68 -9.69 -13.81
C LEU A 195 3.04 -8.90 -12.55
N TYR A 196 2.17 -7.97 -12.16
CA TYR A 196 2.21 -7.31 -10.86
C TYR A 196 1.17 -7.96 -9.93
N ILE A 197 1.64 -8.80 -9.02
CA ILE A 197 0.83 -9.64 -8.15
C ILE A 197 0.86 -9.05 -6.74
N ALA A 198 -0.08 -8.15 -6.48
CA ALA A 198 -0.14 -7.34 -5.28
C ALA A 198 -1.07 -7.98 -4.23
N TYR A 199 -0.60 -9.00 -3.53
CA TYR A 199 -1.39 -9.65 -2.48
C TYR A 199 -1.64 -8.70 -1.31
N ARG A 200 -2.85 -8.78 -0.73
CA ARG A 200 -3.17 -8.10 0.54
C ARG A 200 -2.55 -8.82 1.76
N ALA A 201 -1.99 -10.01 1.63
CA ALA A 201 -1.43 -10.70 2.78
C ALA A 201 -0.16 -10.01 3.33
N PRO A 202 0.02 -9.95 4.66
CA PRO A 202 -0.94 -10.27 5.73
C PRO A 202 -1.85 -9.11 6.21
N HIS A 203 -1.84 -7.95 5.54
CA HIS A 203 -2.65 -6.78 5.92
C HIS A 203 -4.11 -7.08 6.31
N THR A 204 -4.57 -6.39 7.35
CA THR A 204 -5.93 -6.49 7.91
C THR A 204 -7.05 -6.11 6.91
N PRO A 205 -8.32 -6.47 7.15
CA PRO A 205 -8.78 -7.46 8.12
C PRO A 205 -8.20 -8.85 7.85
N LEU A 206 -7.85 -9.56 8.93
CA LEU A 206 -7.27 -10.89 8.87
C LEU A 206 -8.37 -11.92 8.61
N ASP A 207 -8.47 -12.40 7.37
CA ASP A 207 -9.58 -13.20 6.88
C ASP A 207 -9.15 -14.56 6.31
N ALA A 208 -8.04 -15.10 6.81
CA ALA A 208 -7.54 -16.41 6.40
C ALA A 208 -8.64 -17.49 6.53
N PRO A 209 -8.94 -18.22 5.44
CA PRO A 209 -9.81 -19.40 5.50
C PRO A 209 -9.30 -20.42 6.52
N GLN A 210 -10.23 -21.15 7.16
CA GLN A 210 -9.89 -22.13 8.20
C GLN A 210 -8.83 -23.15 7.74
N ARG A 211 -8.94 -23.64 6.50
CA ARG A 211 -7.97 -24.57 5.89
C ARG A 211 -6.51 -24.09 5.91
N TYR A 212 -6.27 -22.78 5.97
CA TYR A 212 -4.93 -22.22 6.07
C TYR A 212 -4.51 -22.05 7.54
N LYS A 213 -5.43 -21.63 8.41
CA LYS A 213 -5.19 -21.54 9.86
C LYS A 213 -4.87 -22.91 10.46
N ASP A 214 -5.51 -23.98 9.97
CA ASP A 214 -5.30 -25.36 10.42
C ASP A 214 -3.88 -25.87 10.19
N ARG A 215 -3.10 -25.24 9.30
CA ARG A 215 -1.69 -25.59 9.03
C ARG A 215 -0.74 -25.19 10.16
N PHE A 216 -1.22 -24.36 11.08
CA PHE A 216 -0.49 -23.84 12.22
C PHE A 216 -1.18 -24.26 13.52
N PRO A 217 -1.16 -25.56 13.90
CA PRO A 217 -1.72 -26.03 15.16
C PRO A 217 -0.86 -25.58 16.35
N GLY A 218 -1.42 -25.64 17.57
CA GLY A 218 -0.73 -25.28 18.82
C GLY A 218 -1.09 -23.88 19.32
N GLU A 219 -0.67 -23.53 20.54
CA GLU A 219 -0.98 -22.25 21.18
C GLU A 219 -0.19 -21.11 20.54
N MET A 220 -0.90 -20.05 20.14
CA MET A 220 -0.35 -18.78 19.64
C MET A 220 -1.48 -17.73 19.61
N PRO A 221 -1.15 -16.43 19.54
CA PRO A 221 -2.13 -15.38 19.33
C PRO A 221 -3.02 -15.64 18.10
N GLU A 222 -4.32 -15.35 18.20
CA GLU A 222 -5.28 -15.55 17.13
C GLU A 222 -4.90 -14.75 15.87
N ARG A 223 -4.50 -13.49 16.06
CA ARG A 223 -4.05 -12.61 14.97
C ARG A 223 -2.80 -13.18 14.29
N ARG A 224 -1.83 -13.70 15.05
CA ARG A 224 -0.65 -14.40 14.51
C ARG A 224 -1.05 -15.61 13.67
N ARG A 225 -1.95 -16.46 14.17
CA ARG A 225 -2.43 -17.64 13.43
C ARG A 225 -3.12 -17.27 12.12
N ALA A 226 -3.96 -16.22 12.15
CA ALA A 226 -4.63 -15.74 10.96
C ALA A 226 -3.65 -15.18 9.93
N ALA A 227 -2.66 -14.40 10.38
CA ALA A 227 -1.59 -13.87 9.52
C ALA A 227 -0.77 -14.98 8.85
N LEU A 228 -0.33 -15.98 9.63
CA LEU A 228 0.36 -17.16 9.12
C LEU A 228 -0.49 -17.92 8.09
N GLY A 229 -1.80 -18.01 8.32
CA GLY A 229 -2.74 -18.56 7.34
C GLY A 229 -2.77 -17.78 6.03
N MET A 230 -2.81 -16.44 6.07
CA MET A 230 -2.75 -15.61 4.86
C MET A 230 -1.40 -15.74 4.14
N ILE A 231 -0.30 -15.80 4.90
CA ILE A 231 1.05 -16.00 4.35
C ILE A 231 1.19 -17.39 3.70
N ALA A 232 0.59 -18.43 4.28
CA ALA A 232 0.55 -19.76 3.68
C ALA A 232 -0.25 -19.78 2.37
N ALA A 233 -1.37 -19.05 2.28
CA ALA A 233 -2.12 -18.91 1.03
C ALA A 233 -1.29 -18.20 -0.05
N MET A 234 -0.53 -17.18 0.34
CA MET A 234 0.40 -16.50 -0.55
C MET A 234 1.52 -17.43 -1.01
N ASP A 235 2.08 -18.24 -0.12
CA ASP A 235 3.11 -19.23 -0.47
C ASP A 235 2.60 -20.28 -1.46
N ASP A 236 1.39 -20.81 -1.25
CA ASP A 236 0.72 -21.70 -2.21
C ASP A 236 0.54 -21.01 -3.58
N GLY A 237 0.23 -19.71 -3.59
CA GLY A 237 0.17 -18.89 -4.80
C GLY A 237 1.51 -18.77 -5.52
N VAL A 238 2.60 -18.52 -4.79
CA VAL A 238 3.97 -18.54 -5.32
C VAL A 238 4.30 -19.92 -5.90
N GLY A 239 3.92 -21.00 -5.21
CA GLY A 239 4.10 -22.37 -5.67
C GLY A 239 3.35 -22.67 -6.97
N LEU A 240 2.07 -22.25 -7.06
CA LEU A 240 1.26 -22.39 -8.27
C LEU A 240 1.91 -21.65 -9.45
N ILE A 241 2.26 -20.38 -9.28
CA ILE A 241 2.80 -19.54 -10.36
C ILE A 241 4.16 -20.05 -10.83
N THR A 242 5.08 -20.34 -9.92
CA THR A 242 6.41 -20.88 -10.27
C THR A 242 6.31 -22.29 -10.88
N GLY A 243 5.36 -23.10 -10.42
CA GLY A 243 5.01 -24.40 -11.02
C GLY A 243 4.51 -24.26 -12.45
N THR A 244 3.66 -23.25 -12.73
CA THR A 244 3.18 -22.94 -14.08
C THR A 244 4.31 -22.49 -15.00
N LEU A 245 5.24 -21.65 -14.51
CA LEU A 245 6.45 -21.30 -15.27
C LEU A 245 7.26 -22.55 -15.63
N LYS A 246 7.45 -23.46 -14.68
CA LYS A 246 8.18 -24.72 -14.89
C LYS A 246 7.48 -25.61 -15.93
N LYS A 247 6.16 -25.74 -15.84
CA LYS A 247 5.33 -26.50 -16.80
C LYS A 247 5.57 -26.05 -18.25
N HIS A 248 5.79 -24.76 -18.48
CA HIS A 248 6.00 -24.18 -19.81
C HIS A 248 7.48 -23.92 -20.17
N GLY A 249 8.44 -24.37 -19.35
CA GLY A 249 9.86 -24.13 -19.62
C GLY A 249 10.27 -22.66 -19.56
N LEU A 250 9.57 -21.85 -18.75
CA LEU A 250 9.78 -20.41 -18.62
C LEU A 250 10.62 -20.01 -17.40
N THR A 251 10.94 -20.96 -16.51
CA THR A 251 11.68 -20.68 -15.26
C THR A 251 12.99 -19.92 -15.50
N GLU A 252 13.83 -20.37 -16.42
CA GLU A 252 15.12 -19.72 -16.72
C GLU A 252 14.96 -18.39 -17.50
N LYS A 253 13.78 -18.15 -18.07
CA LYS A 253 13.46 -16.95 -18.86
C LYS A 253 12.67 -15.91 -18.08
N THR A 254 12.51 -16.07 -16.76
CA THR A 254 11.65 -15.21 -15.95
C THR A 254 12.45 -14.59 -14.81
N LEU A 255 12.45 -13.26 -14.75
CA LEU A 255 12.96 -12.48 -13.62
C LEU A 255 11.80 -12.22 -12.64
N ILE A 256 11.99 -12.68 -11.40
CA ILE A 256 10.99 -12.59 -10.33
C ILE A 256 11.54 -11.74 -9.20
N PHE A 257 10.74 -10.77 -8.75
CA PHE A 257 10.92 -10.05 -7.51
C PHE A 257 9.81 -10.45 -6.53
N PHE A 258 10.16 -10.69 -5.28
CA PHE A 258 9.20 -10.80 -4.17
C PHE A 258 9.58 -9.77 -3.12
N ILE A 259 8.70 -8.80 -2.88
CA ILE A 259 8.99 -7.63 -2.06
C ILE A 259 7.78 -7.29 -1.17
N GLY A 260 8.01 -6.89 0.09
CA GLY A 260 6.97 -6.28 0.94
C GLY A 260 6.83 -4.77 0.72
N ASP A 261 5.62 -4.23 0.84
CA ASP A 261 5.39 -2.81 0.58
C ASP A 261 5.88 -1.88 1.71
N ASN A 262 5.85 -2.35 2.95
CA ASN A 262 6.40 -1.70 4.13
C ASN A 262 6.54 -2.75 5.25
N GLY A 263 7.17 -2.37 6.37
CA GLY A 263 7.21 -3.22 7.56
C GLY A 263 5.84 -3.45 8.19
N ALA A 264 5.74 -4.44 9.08
CA ALA A 264 4.48 -4.82 9.71
C ALA A 264 3.96 -3.78 10.71
N PRO A 265 2.64 -3.52 10.81
CA PRO A 265 2.01 -2.71 11.85
C PRO A 265 1.86 -3.49 13.17
N LEU A 266 2.82 -3.36 14.08
CA LEU A 266 2.81 -4.06 15.38
C LEU A 266 1.85 -3.45 16.40
N LYS A 267 1.43 -2.19 16.18
CA LYS A 267 0.63 -1.39 17.10
C LYS A 267 1.24 -1.27 18.50
N ILE A 268 2.57 -1.15 18.56
CA ILE A 268 3.45 -1.10 19.74
C ILE A 268 3.40 -2.38 20.60
N HIS A 269 2.20 -2.88 20.91
CA HIS A 269 1.97 -3.91 21.92
C HIS A 269 1.51 -5.24 21.35
N LYS A 270 1.24 -5.32 20.04
CA LYS A 270 0.77 -6.55 19.38
C LYS A 270 -0.43 -7.17 20.10
N VAL A 271 -1.37 -6.32 20.52
CA VAL A 271 -2.58 -6.76 21.24
C VAL A 271 -3.30 -7.77 20.35
N ASP A 272 -3.59 -8.95 20.91
CA ASP A 272 -4.33 -10.01 20.23
C ASP A 272 -5.83 -9.74 20.31
N SER A 273 -6.26 -8.64 19.70
CA SER A 273 -7.67 -8.22 19.64
C SER A 273 -8.48 -9.10 18.68
N PRO A 274 -9.78 -9.34 18.96
CA PRO A 274 -10.65 -10.13 18.07
C PRO A 274 -10.60 -9.66 16.61
N LEU A 275 -10.56 -10.60 15.67
CA LEU A 275 -10.37 -10.31 14.23
C LEU A 275 -11.52 -9.47 13.63
N ASP A 276 -12.73 -9.64 14.14
CA ASP A 276 -13.95 -8.97 13.69
C ASP A 276 -14.21 -7.62 14.39
N GLY A 277 -13.66 -7.44 15.59
CA GLY A 277 -13.80 -6.23 16.41
C GLY A 277 -12.75 -5.15 16.14
N ASP A 278 -11.59 -5.52 15.59
CA ASP A 278 -10.48 -4.59 15.37
C ASP A 278 -9.79 -4.81 14.01
N ALA A 279 -10.39 -4.20 12.99
CA ALA A 279 -9.87 -4.18 11.63
C ALA A 279 -8.57 -3.36 11.48
N GLY A 280 -8.19 -2.58 12.50
CA GLY A 280 -7.02 -1.70 12.49
C GLY A 280 -5.83 -2.21 13.30
N GLY A 281 -6.01 -3.26 14.08
CA GLY A 281 -5.03 -3.81 15.02
C GLY A 281 -3.79 -4.42 14.39
N TRP A 282 -2.98 -5.05 15.23
CA TRP A 282 -1.79 -5.78 14.80
C TRP A 282 -2.13 -6.78 13.69
N ASP A 283 -1.39 -6.82 12.60
CA ASP A 283 -1.69 -7.74 11.50
C ASP A 283 -1.19 -9.17 11.73
N GLY A 284 -0.66 -9.48 12.93
CA GLY A 284 -0.07 -10.78 13.25
C GLY A 284 1.34 -10.98 12.68
N SER A 285 1.87 -10.06 11.87
CA SER A 285 3.22 -10.13 11.32
C SER A 285 4.26 -9.51 12.26
N LEU A 286 5.53 -9.89 12.11
CA LEU A 286 6.60 -9.52 13.05
C LEU A 286 7.79 -8.83 12.34
N ASN A 287 8.32 -7.79 12.98
CA ASN A 287 9.57 -7.13 12.54
C ASN A 287 10.80 -7.54 13.35
N THR A 288 10.61 -8.17 14.52
CA THR A 288 11.71 -8.57 15.43
C THR A 288 12.73 -9.44 14.68
N PRO A 289 14.04 -9.12 14.74
CA PRO A 289 14.69 -8.23 15.72
C PRO A 289 14.72 -6.74 15.36
N LEU A 290 14.27 -6.35 14.16
CA LEU A 290 14.30 -4.96 13.74
C LEU A 290 13.34 -4.10 14.56
N ASN A 291 13.69 -2.83 14.70
CA ASN A 291 13.00 -1.90 15.58
C ASN A 291 12.04 -0.98 14.82
N GLY A 292 10.89 -0.72 15.43
CA GLY A 292 9.78 0.00 14.82
C GLY A 292 8.87 -0.83 13.92
N GLU A 293 7.93 -0.12 13.29
CA GLU A 293 6.79 -0.71 12.59
C GLU A 293 6.33 0.16 11.41
N LYS A 294 5.28 -0.29 10.70
CA LYS A 294 4.60 0.49 9.66
C LYS A 294 4.40 1.94 10.11
N GLY A 295 4.78 2.89 9.24
CA GLY A 295 4.76 4.32 9.53
C GLY A 295 6.01 4.86 10.24
N MET A 296 7.08 4.08 10.37
CA MET A 296 8.39 4.56 10.83
C MET A 296 9.47 4.40 9.75
N LEU A 297 10.39 5.36 9.67
CA LEU A 297 11.60 5.23 8.83
C LEU A 297 12.73 4.40 9.48
N SER A 298 12.49 3.81 10.66
CA SER A 298 13.37 2.81 11.26
C SER A 298 13.39 1.50 10.44
N GLU A 299 14.35 0.62 10.70
CA GLU A 299 14.56 -0.64 9.97
C GLU A 299 13.30 -1.51 9.99
N GLY A 300 12.58 -1.58 11.11
CA GLY A 300 11.35 -2.36 11.23
C GLY A 300 10.18 -1.83 10.40
N GLY A 301 10.20 -0.55 9.99
CA GLY A 301 9.18 0.03 9.10
C GLY A 301 9.56 0.05 7.61
N MET A 302 10.87 -0.01 7.31
CA MET A 302 11.42 0.19 5.97
C MET A 302 12.06 -1.03 5.32
N ARG A 303 12.67 -1.90 6.12
CA ARG A 303 13.31 -3.12 5.64
C ARG A 303 12.24 -4.19 5.49
N VAL A 304 12.18 -4.82 4.33
CA VAL A 304 11.07 -5.70 3.93
C VAL A 304 11.59 -7.03 3.39
N PRO A 305 10.79 -8.11 3.38
CA PRO A 305 11.13 -9.31 2.62
C PRO A 305 11.53 -8.91 1.19
N PHE A 306 12.68 -9.37 0.71
CA PHE A 306 13.19 -9.00 -0.60
C PHE A 306 13.98 -10.17 -1.21
N VAL A 307 13.39 -10.78 -2.23
CA VAL A 307 13.96 -11.91 -2.97
C VAL A 307 13.98 -11.58 -4.46
N ILE A 308 15.07 -11.93 -5.13
CA ILE A 308 15.26 -11.74 -6.57
C ILE A 308 15.68 -13.08 -7.17
N ALA A 309 14.96 -13.60 -8.15
CA ALA A 309 15.29 -14.87 -8.79
C ALA A 309 15.20 -14.76 -10.31
N TRP A 310 16.25 -15.20 -10.98
CA TRP A 310 16.25 -15.41 -12.44
C TRP A 310 17.24 -16.52 -12.78
N PRO A 311 16.87 -17.80 -12.61
CA PRO A 311 17.82 -18.91 -12.65
C PRO A 311 18.66 -19.03 -13.93
N GLY A 312 18.18 -18.50 -15.08
CA GLY A 312 18.93 -18.48 -16.33
C GLY A 312 20.01 -17.40 -16.42
N THR A 313 20.05 -16.45 -15.47
CA THR A 313 20.96 -15.29 -15.50
C THR A 313 21.66 -15.05 -14.16
N ILE A 314 20.91 -15.09 -13.05
CA ILE A 314 21.41 -14.83 -11.70
C ILE A 314 21.72 -16.16 -11.02
N PRO A 315 22.96 -16.39 -10.55
CA PRO A 315 23.29 -17.58 -9.76
C PRO A 315 22.39 -17.71 -8.53
N GLY A 316 21.88 -18.91 -8.26
CA GLY A 316 21.05 -19.17 -7.09
C GLY A 316 21.85 -19.30 -5.78
N GLY A 317 21.16 -19.28 -4.65
CA GLY A 317 21.72 -19.52 -3.32
C GLY A 317 22.49 -18.34 -2.73
N GLN A 318 22.31 -17.13 -3.27
CA GLN A 318 23.05 -15.96 -2.84
C GLN A 318 22.37 -15.24 -1.66
N VAL A 319 23.19 -14.66 -0.80
CA VAL A 319 22.78 -13.66 0.19
C VAL A 319 23.45 -12.34 -0.16
N TYR A 320 22.65 -11.30 -0.39
CA TYR A 320 23.14 -9.99 -0.78
C TYR A 320 22.99 -8.99 0.38
N GLU A 321 24.13 -8.49 0.87
CA GLU A 321 24.20 -7.66 2.09
C GLU A 321 24.21 -6.15 1.78
N HIS A 322 24.57 -5.74 0.56
CA HIS A 322 24.49 -4.33 0.18
C HIS A 322 23.03 -3.86 0.07
N PRO A 323 22.74 -2.60 0.45
CA PRO A 323 21.38 -2.09 0.42
C PRO A 323 20.84 -2.05 -1.02
N VAL A 324 19.60 -2.50 -1.20
CA VAL A 324 18.82 -2.38 -2.44
C VAL A 324 17.47 -1.76 -2.15
N SER A 325 16.87 -1.13 -3.16
CA SER A 325 15.62 -0.39 -3.06
C SER A 325 14.55 -1.00 -3.95
N ALA A 326 13.28 -0.90 -3.53
CA ALA A 326 12.15 -1.21 -4.41
C ALA A 326 12.15 -0.38 -5.71
N LEU A 327 12.79 0.80 -5.74
CA LEU A 327 13.00 1.58 -6.96
C LEU A 327 13.83 0.83 -8.01
N ASP A 328 14.73 -0.05 -7.57
CA ASP A 328 15.63 -0.81 -8.45
C ASP A 328 14.87 -1.83 -9.30
N VAL A 329 13.67 -2.22 -8.89
CA VAL A 329 12.80 -3.13 -9.67
C VAL A 329 12.50 -2.53 -11.03
N ALA A 330 12.08 -1.26 -11.07
CA ALA A 330 11.77 -0.57 -12.32
C ALA A 330 13.01 -0.43 -13.21
N ALA A 331 14.15 -0.02 -12.62
CA ALA A 331 15.40 0.15 -13.35
C ALA A 331 15.93 -1.17 -13.92
N THR A 332 15.90 -2.24 -13.12
CA THR A 332 16.33 -3.59 -13.54
C THR A 332 15.37 -4.17 -14.59
N ALA A 333 14.05 -4.01 -14.42
CA ALA A 333 13.05 -4.50 -15.36
C ALA A 333 13.12 -3.79 -16.72
N VAL A 334 13.39 -2.49 -16.74
CA VAL A 334 13.59 -1.74 -17.98
C VAL A 334 14.91 -2.13 -18.65
N ALA A 335 16.00 -2.25 -17.87
CA ALA A 335 17.31 -2.64 -18.40
C ALA A 335 17.32 -4.06 -19.00
N SER A 336 16.51 -4.98 -18.46
CA SER A 336 16.44 -6.37 -18.94
C SER A 336 15.77 -6.53 -20.31
N ILE A 337 15.12 -5.48 -20.83
CA ILE A 337 14.53 -5.46 -22.18
C ILE A 337 15.64 -5.43 -23.27
N GLY A 338 16.86 -4.98 -22.91
CA GLY A 338 18.01 -4.86 -23.82
C GLY A 338 18.02 -3.56 -24.64
N ASN A 339 19.21 -3.00 -24.88
CA ASN A 339 19.41 -1.71 -25.54
C ASN A 339 18.67 -1.62 -26.88
N ARG A 340 17.70 -0.69 -26.94
CA ARG A 340 17.21 -0.14 -28.21
C ARG A 340 18.06 1.09 -28.51
N SER A 341 18.39 1.31 -29.78
CA SER A 341 19.19 2.48 -30.20
C SER A 341 18.59 3.78 -29.65
N SER A 342 19.46 4.65 -29.14
CA SER A 342 19.14 5.87 -28.37
C SER A 342 18.54 7.02 -29.19
N GLU A 343 18.18 6.79 -30.45
CA GLU A 343 17.74 7.83 -31.38
C GLU A 343 16.22 7.92 -31.57
N ASP A 344 15.42 7.00 -30.98
CA ASP A 344 13.96 7.02 -31.08
C ASP A 344 13.28 7.50 -29.78
N SER A 345 12.21 8.28 -29.94
CA SER A 345 11.29 8.73 -28.89
C SER A 345 10.76 7.59 -28.00
N ILE A 346 10.64 6.39 -28.56
CA ILE A 346 10.25 5.16 -27.85
C ILE A 346 11.35 4.75 -26.84
N THR A 347 12.62 4.89 -27.20
CA THR A 347 13.76 4.58 -26.32
C THR A 347 13.76 5.54 -25.12
N ASN A 348 13.54 6.84 -25.32
CA ASN A 348 13.45 7.78 -24.20
C ASN A 348 12.25 7.52 -23.27
N ARG A 349 11.11 7.06 -23.80
CA ARG A 349 9.96 6.67 -22.97
C ARG A 349 10.23 5.40 -22.16
N ILE A 350 10.94 4.44 -22.75
CA ILE A 350 11.29 3.18 -22.07
C ILE A 350 12.36 3.43 -20.99
N TYR A 351 13.42 4.20 -21.27
CA TYR A 351 14.58 4.38 -20.39
C TYR A 351 14.63 5.67 -19.57
N GLY A 352 13.65 6.58 -19.72
CA GLY A 352 13.66 7.90 -19.05
C GLY A 352 13.71 7.85 -17.52
N ASP A 353 14.04 8.97 -16.88
CA ASP A 353 14.42 9.15 -15.46
C ASP A 353 13.81 8.16 -14.45
N LEU A 354 14.63 7.21 -14.00
CA LEU A 354 14.39 6.32 -12.87
C LEU A 354 15.39 6.68 -11.76
N ASP A 355 14.95 6.64 -10.49
CA ASP A 355 15.80 6.91 -9.34
C ASP A 355 16.50 5.64 -8.81
N GLY A 356 16.04 4.45 -9.21
CA GLY A 356 16.68 3.17 -8.90
C GLY A 356 17.83 2.82 -9.86
N VAL A 357 18.55 1.74 -9.55
CA VAL A 357 19.66 1.25 -10.40
C VAL A 357 19.37 -0.15 -10.94
N ASN A 358 19.98 -0.49 -12.08
CA ASN A 358 19.95 -1.85 -12.60
C ASN A 358 20.79 -2.78 -11.70
N LEU A 359 20.15 -3.75 -11.05
CA LEU A 359 20.82 -4.68 -10.15
C LEU A 359 21.58 -5.81 -10.87
N LEU A 360 21.32 -6.08 -12.15
CA LEU A 360 21.88 -7.26 -12.82
C LEU A 360 23.41 -7.37 -12.71
N PRO A 361 24.21 -6.33 -13.02
CA PRO A 361 25.68 -6.44 -12.93
C PRO A 361 26.16 -6.80 -11.51
N TYR A 362 25.41 -6.39 -10.49
CA TYR A 362 25.76 -6.66 -9.10
C TYR A 362 25.40 -8.08 -8.69
N LEU A 363 24.24 -8.57 -9.14
CA LEU A 363 23.73 -9.91 -8.80
C LEU A 363 24.37 -11.03 -9.63
N THR A 364 24.92 -10.71 -10.81
CA THR A 364 25.74 -11.64 -11.63
C THR A 364 27.21 -11.65 -11.21
N GLY A 365 27.63 -10.72 -10.35
CA GLY A 365 29.01 -10.60 -9.86
C GLY A 365 29.95 -9.84 -10.80
N GLU A 366 29.45 -9.27 -11.89
CA GLU A 366 30.21 -8.40 -12.81
C GLU A 366 30.68 -7.11 -12.11
N ASN A 367 29.87 -6.58 -11.18
CA ASN A 367 30.21 -5.43 -10.35
C ASN A 367 30.08 -5.79 -8.85
N LYS A 368 31.20 -5.76 -8.13
CA LYS A 368 31.24 -6.07 -6.69
C LYS A 368 31.06 -4.85 -5.79
N ALA A 369 30.93 -3.63 -6.35
CA ALA A 369 30.68 -2.43 -5.57
C ALA A 369 29.24 -2.41 -5.04
N PRO A 370 28.93 -1.65 -3.97
CA PRO A 370 27.55 -1.39 -3.59
C PRO A 370 26.77 -0.73 -4.74
N PRO A 371 25.49 -1.09 -4.96
CA PRO A 371 24.69 -0.54 -6.06
C PRO A 371 24.29 0.92 -5.81
N HIS A 372 24.26 1.32 -4.53
CA HIS A 372 23.89 2.66 -4.10
C HIS A 372 24.98 3.27 -3.24
N ASN A 373 25.31 4.54 -3.50
CA ASN A 373 26.13 5.35 -2.60
C ASN A 373 25.37 5.64 -1.29
N ALA A 374 24.09 6.00 -1.41
CA ALA A 374 23.19 6.19 -0.29
C ALA A 374 21.74 5.95 -0.71
N LEU A 375 20.91 5.52 0.23
CA LEU A 375 19.46 5.51 0.11
C LEU A 375 18.87 6.64 0.96
N TYR A 376 17.76 7.20 0.50
CA TYR A 376 17.11 8.34 1.14
C TYR A 376 15.64 8.06 1.33
N TRP A 377 15.06 8.62 2.39
CA TRP A 377 13.63 8.57 2.65
C TRP A 377 13.15 9.88 3.22
N ARG A 378 11.94 10.24 2.81
CA ARG A 378 11.11 11.25 3.44
C ARG A 378 9.70 10.70 3.53
N TRP A 379 9.10 10.88 4.68
CA TRP A 379 7.72 10.52 4.90
C TRP A 379 7.13 11.38 6.00
N MET A 380 6.17 12.24 5.65
CA MET A 380 5.52 13.14 6.61
C MET A 380 6.56 13.95 7.42
N ALA A 381 6.52 13.89 8.75
CA ALA A 381 7.44 14.56 9.66
C ALA A 381 8.76 13.77 9.91
N GLN A 382 9.06 12.75 9.11
CA GLN A 382 10.26 11.91 9.22
C GLN A 382 11.13 12.02 7.96
N SER A 383 12.45 11.90 8.15
CA SER A 383 13.40 11.72 7.06
C SER A 383 14.57 10.85 7.49
N ALA A 384 15.16 10.13 6.54
CA ALA A 384 16.30 9.27 6.80
C ALA A 384 17.24 9.18 5.60
N ILE A 385 18.51 8.93 5.89
CA ILE A 385 19.52 8.58 4.89
C ILE A 385 20.30 7.38 5.41
N ARG A 386 20.54 6.39 4.54
CA ARG A 386 21.50 5.30 4.79
C ARG A 386 22.64 5.41 3.80
N GLU A 387 23.86 5.58 4.29
CA GLU A 387 25.08 5.58 3.49
C GLU A 387 26.03 4.49 4.02
N GLY A 388 26.20 3.41 3.24
CA GLY A 388 26.88 2.21 3.70
C GLY A 388 26.21 1.64 4.95
N ASN A 389 26.96 1.61 6.06
CA ASN A 389 26.46 1.12 7.35
C ASN A 389 25.79 2.22 8.19
N TRP A 390 26.08 3.50 7.91
CA TRP A 390 25.55 4.59 8.71
C TRP A 390 24.14 4.96 8.28
N LYS A 391 23.23 5.04 9.25
CA LYS A 391 21.87 5.52 9.04
C LYS A 391 21.59 6.69 9.96
N LEU A 392 21.24 7.82 9.37
CA LEU A 392 20.67 8.97 10.09
C LEU A 392 19.16 8.91 9.96
N LEU A 393 18.45 8.96 11.08
CA LEU A 393 17.00 9.00 11.17
C LEU A 393 16.56 10.24 11.92
N ARG A 394 15.57 10.95 11.37
CA ARG A 394 14.95 12.13 11.98
C ARG A 394 13.45 11.95 12.08
N GLY A 395 12.88 12.48 13.17
CA GLY A 395 11.45 12.60 13.35
C GLY A 395 11.12 13.83 14.18
N GLY A 396 10.43 14.79 13.58
CA GLY A 396 10.29 16.12 14.19
C GLY A 396 11.67 16.72 14.48
N ASP A 397 11.88 17.14 15.72
CA ASP A 397 13.17 17.70 16.19
C ASP A 397 14.15 16.62 16.67
N ARG A 398 13.73 15.34 16.74
CA ARG A 398 14.57 14.23 17.18
C ARG A 398 15.52 13.79 16.06
N GLU A 399 16.72 13.40 16.44
CA GLU A 399 17.73 12.87 15.51
C GLU A 399 18.51 11.71 16.12
N TYR A 400 18.72 10.69 15.28
CA TYR A 400 19.38 9.46 15.64
C TYR A 400 20.40 9.07 14.56
N LEU A 401 21.57 8.62 14.98
CA LEU A 401 22.58 8.05 14.10
C LEU A 401 22.88 6.62 14.55
N TYR A 402 22.84 5.67 13.62
CA TYR A 402 23.10 4.25 13.89
C TYR A 402 24.18 3.71 12.96
N ASP A 403 24.97 2.77 13.46
CA ASP A 403 25.86 1.91 12.66
C ASP A 403 25.21 0.55 12.47
N LEU A 404 24.54 0.34 11.34
CA LEU A 404 23.74 -0.86 11.06
C LEU A 404 24.58 -2.14 10.91
N ALA A 405 25.91 -2.05 10.81
CA ALA A 405 26.76 -3.24 10.83
C ALA A 405 26.81 -3.86 12.23
N ASN A 406 26.79 -3.04 13.27
CA ASN A 406 26.90 -3.47 14.67
C ASN A 406 25.59 -3.30 15.45
N ASP A 407 24.66 -2.50 14.95
CA ASP A 407 23.39 -2.14 15.58
C ASP A 407 22.26 -2.14 14.53
N ARG A 408 22.04 -3.28 13.88
CA ARG A 408 20.96 -3.47 12.89
C ARG A 408 19.56 -3.20 13.47
N GLU A 409 19.43 -3.27 14.79
CA GLU A 409 18.20 -3.06 15.52
C GLU A 409 18.01 -1.59 15.93
N GLU A 410 18.96 -0.69 15.62
CA GLU A 410 18.85 0.75 15.91
C GLU A 410 18.55 1.04 17.39
N LYS A 411 19.27 0.38 18.30
CA LYS A 411 19.09 0.54 19.75
C LYS A 411 19.99 1.59 20.37
N HIS A 412 21.08 1.96 19.70
CA HIS A 412 22.13 2.79 20.28
C HIS A 412 22.35 4.04 19.44
N ASN A 413 21.78 5.17 19.87
CA ASN A 413 22.01 6.45 19.20
C ASN A 413 23.46 6.92 19.36
N LEU A 414 24.17 7.02 18.24
CA LEU A 414 25.57 7.39 18.14
C LEU A 414 25.79 8.87 17.75
N ALA A 415 24.73 9.67 17.57
CA ALA A 415 24.85 11.03 17.05
C ALA A 415 25.75 11.93 17.91
N ALA A 416 25.70 11.78 19.24
CA ALA A 416 26.56 12.52 20.17
C ALA A 416 28.03 12.06 20.13
N LYS A 417 28.30 10.80 19.77
CA LYS A 417 29.65 10.23 19.69
C LYS A 417 30.32 10.48 18.34
N HIS A 418 29.52 10.61 17.28
CA HIS A 418 29.97 10.83 15.90
C HIS A 418 29.29 12.04 15.24
N PRO A 419 29.41 13.25 15.81
CA PRO A 419 28.75 14.45 15.31
C PRO A 419 29.19 14.85 13.88
N GLU A 420 30.40 14.48 13.47
CA GLU A 420 30.95 14.66 12.13
C GLU A 420 30.18 13.84 11.09
N ILE A 421 29.83 12.59 11.42
CA ILE A 421 29.04 11.72 10.55
C ILE A 421 27.60 12.23 10.49
N ALA A 422 27.01 12.55 11.65
CA ALA A 422 25.64 13.06 11.70
C ALA A 422 25.49 14.34 10.87
N THR A 423 26.41 15.30 11.02
CA THR A 423 26.42 16.55 10.24
C THR A 423 26.53 16.30 8.74
N ARG A 424 27.44 15.41 8.33
CA ARG A 424 27.65 15.08 6.91
C ARG A 424 26.43 14.41 6.28
N LEU A 425 25.83 13.44 6.97
CA LEU A 425 24.62 12.76 6.50
C LEU A 425 23.41 13.70 6.50
N ARG A 426 23.28 14.57 7.50
CA ARG A 426 22.22 15.59 7.56
C ARG A 426 22.31 16.55 6.39
N ALA A 427 23.52 16.98 6.03
CA ALA A 427 23.74 17.84 4.87
C ALA A 427 23.32 17.15 3.57
N LYS A 428 23.74 15.90 3.35
CA LYS A 428 23.32 15.10 2.18
C LYS A 428 21.80 14.91 2.11
N LEU A 429 21.20 14.54 3.23
CA LEU A 429 19.75 14.35 3.35
C LEU A 429 19.00 15.65 3.04
N LYS A 430 19.48 16.78 3.54
CA LYS A 430 18.91 18.10 3.23
C LYS A 430 19.01 18.40 1.73
N THR A 431 20.19 18.26 1.13
CA THR A 431 20.39 18.54 -0.30
C THR A 431 19.47 17.70 -1.18
N TRP A 432 19.33 16.39 -0.88
CA TRP A 432 18.38 15.54 -1.58
C TRP A 432 16.93 16.01 -1.36
N ALA A 433 16.55 16.30 -0.12
CA ALA A 433 15.19 16.66 0.24
C ALA A 433 14.74 18.02 -0.34
N ASP A 434 15.67 18.96 -0.54
CA ASP A 434 15.42 20.25 -1.20
C ASP A 434 15.03 20.08 -2.69
N GLY A 435 15.30 18.92 -3.30
CA GLY A 435 14.89 18.57 -4.67
C GLY A 435 13.54 17.85 -4.79
N LEU A 436 12.79 17.75 -3.70
CA LEU A 436 11.47 17.08 -3.65
C LEU A 436 10.32 18.08 -3.75
N ASN A 437 9.08 17.57 -3.83
CA ASN A 437 7.87 18.39 -3.89
C ASN A 437 6.89 18.07 -2.74
N PRO A 438 6.64 18.99 -1.78
CA PRO A 438 7.34 20.28 -1.62
C PRO A 438 8.81 20.05 -1.19
N PRO A 439 9.71 21.05 -1.28
CA PRO A 439 11.11 20.90 -0.87
C PRO A 439 11.27 20.84 0.66
N GLY A 440 12.28 20.11 1.14
CA GLY A 440 12.70 20.07 2.54
C GLY A 440 12.54 18.71 3.24
N MET A 441 13.20 18.54 4.38
CA MET A 441 13.32 17.24 5.08
C MET A 441 12.08 16.81 5.89
N ALA A 442 11.16 17.72 6.23
CA ALA A 442 10.04 17.40 7.10
C ALA A 442 8.77 18.15 6.69
N LEU A 443 7.65 17.46 6.72
CA LEU A 443 6.32 18.01 6.47
C LEU A 443 5.58 18.13 7.81
N GLY A 444 5.60 19.33 8.39
CA GLY A 444 4.85 19.66 9.61
C GLY A 444 5.31 18.93 10.89
N PRO A 445 4.60 19.17 12.02
CA PRO A 445 4.86 18.49 13.28
C PRO A 445 4.46 17.02 13.24
N MET A 446 5.12 16.21 14.05
CA MET A 446 4.82 14.79 14.16
C MET A 446 3.51 14.54 14.92
N ALA A 447 2.64 13.69 14.37
CA ALA A 447 1.41 13.27 15.05
C ALA A 447 1.70 12.50 16.35
N ALA A 448 0.78 12.57 17.32
CA ALA A 448 0.94 11.94 18.64
C ALA A 448 1.32 10.46 18.56
N THR A 449 0.61 9.68 17.73
CA THR A 449 0.90 8.25 17.52
C THR A 449 2.35 7.99 17.09
N TRP A 450 2.91 8.83 16.21
CA TRP A 450 4.31 8.65 15.78
C TRP A 450 5.30 9.11 16.86
N ASN A 451 4.94 10.11 17.67
CA ASN A 451 5.75 10.46 18.84
C ASN A 451 5.82 9.29 19.83
N ASP A 452 4.69 8.62 20.08
CA ASP A 452 4.62 7.43 20.93
C ASP A 452 5.48 6.29 20.37
N TYR A 453 5.51 6.13 19.03
CA TYR A 453 6.32 5.11 18.39
C TYR A 453 7.82 5.39 18.58
N PHE A 454 8.25 6.63 18.36
CA PHE A 454 9.64 7.03 18.61
C PHE A 454 10.01 6.87 20.09
N ASP A 455 9.12 7.28 20.99
CA ASP A 455 9.29 7.15 22.43
C ASP A 455 9.47 5.68 22.83
N HIS A 456 8.63 4.78 22.31
CA HIS A 456 8.71 3.35 22.60
C HIS A 456 9.93 2.67 21.98
N TYR A 457 10.06 2.77 20.66
CA TYR A 457 11.03 1.98 19.91
C TYR A 457 12.45 2.56 20.01
N LEU A 458 12.61 3.88 19.94
CA LEU A 458 13.94 4.50 19.84
C LEU A 458 14.45 5.09 21.16
N GLU A 459 13.55 5.48 22.07
CA GLU A 459 13.92 6.10 23.36
C GLU A 459 13.67 5.16 24.56
N GLY A 460 13.09 3.97 24.33
CA GLY A 460 12.85 2.96 25.37
C GLY A 460 11.84 3.38 26.45
N LYS A 461 11.00 4.38 26.17
CA LYS A 461 9.96 4.83 27.09
C LYS A 461 8.81 3.84 27.10
N THR A 462 8.31 3.55 28.30
CA THR A 462 7.10 2.75 28.46
C THR A 462 5.90 3.56 28.00
N ILE A 463 5.29 3.14 26.89
CA ILE A 463 3.97 3.60 26.47
C ILE A 463 2.96 2.59 27.00
N THR A 464 2.02 3.03 27.80
CA THR A 464 0.92 2.16 28.25
C THR A 464 -0.02 1.97 27.06
N PRO A 465 -0.44 0.74 26.74
CA PRO A 465 -1.47 0.53 25.73
C PRO A 465 -2.67 1.41 26.06
N GLN A 466 -3.10 2.26 25.13
CA GLN A 466 -4.42 2.85 25.28
C GLN A 466 -5.40 1.68 25.30
N ALA A 467 -6.05 1.46 26.45
CA ALA A 467 -7.19 0.56 26.50
C ALA A 467 -8.15 1.06 25.41
N GLU A 468 -8.35 0.26 24.36
CA GLU A 468 -9.31 0.59 23.33
C GLU A 468 -10.62 0.84 24.06
N LYS A 469 -11.10 2.09 24.01
CA LYS A 469 -12.50 2.34 24.36
C LYS A 469 -13.27 1.41 23.42
N PRO A 470 -14.10 0.49 23.95
CA PRO A 470 -14.99 -0.28 23.10
C PRO A 470 -15.64 0.69 22.13
N ALA A 471 -15.62 0.35 20.84
CA ALA A 471 -16.41 1.10 19.87
C ALA A 471 -17.80 1.29 20.50
N PRO A 472 -18.31 2.53 20.62
CA PRO A 472 -19.64 2.75 21.16
C PRO A 472 -20.58 1.84 20.36
N ALA A 473 -21.30 0.96 21.05
CA ALA A 473 -22.15 -0.01 20.41
C ALA A 473 -23.07 0.71 19.41
N ALA A 474 -22.84 0.46 18.11
CA ALA A 474 -23.58 1.10 17.02
C ALA A 474 -25.08 0.71 16.98
N SER A 475 -25.59 -0.01 17.98
CA SER A 475 -26.99 -0.42 18.09
C SER A 475 -27.84 0.49 18.98
N ALA A 476 -27.26 1.29 19.88
CA ALA A 476 -28.05 2.03 20.86
C ALA A 476 -28.60 3.38 20.35
N THR A 477 -27.83 4.13 19.56
CA THR A 477 -28.18 5.49 19.10
C THR A 477 -28.53 5.58 17.61
N ASP A 478 -28.85 4.46 16.96
CA ASP A 478 -29.19 4.40 15.53
C ASP A 478 -28.18 5.18 14.64
N GLY A 479 -26.89 4.98 14.88
CA GLY A 479 -25.81 5.63 14.12
C GLY A 479 -25.65 7.14 14.32
N TRP A 480 -26.36 7.74 15.28
CA TRP A 480 -26.09 9.12 15.72
C TRP A 480 -24.92 9.17 16.69
N GLU A 481 -24.02 10.13 16.47
CA GLU A 481 -22.87 10.43 17.32
C GLU A 481 -22.93 11.87 17.84
N ALA A 482 -22.38 12.13 19.02
CA ALA A 482 -22.13 13.50 19.49
C ALA A 482 -20.70 13.97 19.19
N ARG A 483 -20.53 15.29 19.12
CA ARG A 483 -19.23 15.99 19.14
C ARG A 483 -19.29 17.09 20.20
N ASN A 484 -18.21 17.23 20.99
CA ASN A 484 -18.13 18.08 22.19
C ASN A 484 -19.13 17.70 23.30
N GLY A 485 -19.52 16.43 23.33
CA GLY A 485 -20.57 15.90 24.20
C GLY A 485 -20.70 14.39 24.07
N LYS A 486 -21.49 13.80 24.96
CA LYS A 486 -21.84 12.38 24.98
C LYS A 486 -23.31 12.21 24.58
N LEU A 487 -23.57 11.32 23.63
CA LEU A 487 -24.93 10.87 23.28
C LEU A 487 -25.14 9.48 23.86
N THR A 488 -26.21 9.27 24.61
CA THR A 488 -26.58 7.96 25.15
C THR A 488 -28.04 7.67 24.86
N ALA A 489 -28.38 6.42 24.57
CA ALA A 489 -29.78 5.99 24.49
C ALA A 489 -30.24 5.43 25.84
N LYS A 490 -31.39 5.91 26.34
CA LYS A 490 -32.01 5.45 27.58
C LYS A 490 -33.53 5.59 27.45
N ASP A 491 -34.27 4.52 27.76
CA ASP A 491 -35.74 4.50 27.77
C ASP A 491 -36.39 5.01 26.45
N GLY A 492 -35.77 4.71 25.30
CA GLY A 492 -36.24 5.16 23.98
C GLY A 492 -35.87 6.60 23.61
N LEU A 493 -35.14 7.32 24.46
CA LEU A 493 -34.67 8.68 24.21
C LEU A 493 -33.17 8.71 23.90
N PHE A 494 -32.74 9.69 23.09
CA PHE A 494 -31.33 10.05 23.00
C PHE A 494 -31.03 11.24 23.90
N ILE A 495 -30.11 11.07 24.84
CA ILE A 495 -29.72 12.07 25.83
C ILE A 495 -28.35 12.63 25.43
N LEU A 496 -28.32 13.91 25.08
CA LEU A 496 -27.10 14.65 24.78
C LEU A 496 -26.63 15.41 26.02
N THR A 497 -25.47 15.02 26.53
CA THR A 497 -24.79 15.70 27.64
C THR A 497 -23.54 16.42 27.10
N PRO A 498 -23.45 17.75 27.17
CA PRO A 498 -22.26 18.49 26.77
C PRO A 498 -21.06 18.11 27.64
N GLU A 499 -19.87 18.07 27.05
CA GLU A 499 -18.62 17.96 27.83
C GLU A 499 -18.30 19.27 28.57
N ASN A 500 -18.74 20.40 28.00
CA ASN A 500 -18.62 21.72 28.59
C ASN A 500 -19.88 22.52 28.28
N SER A 501 -20.60 22.97 29.31
CA SER A 501 -21.88 23.68 29.20
C SER A 501 -21.78 25.04 28.51
N ALA A 502 -20.57 25.59 28.31
CA ALA A 502 -20.34 26.84 27.59
C ALA A 502 -19.98 26.63 26.11
N LYS A 503 -19.81 25.39 25.64
CA LYS A 503 -19.45 25.11 24.24
C LYS A 503 -20.63 24.56 23.44
N PRO A 504 -20.80 24.96 22.16
CA PRO A 504 -21.79 24.36 21.28
C PRO A 504 -21.52 22.87 21.10
N THR A 505 -22.57 22.08 21.30
CA THR A 505 -22.57 20.63 21.08
C THR A 505 -23.45 20.34 19.88
N PHE A 506 -23.11 19.30 19.11
CA PHE A 506 -23.96 18.83 18.03
C PHE A 506 -23.97 17.32 17.95
N ILE A 507 -25.08 16.80 17.45
CA ILE A 507 -25.17 15.39 17.04
C ILE A 507 -25.02 15.29 15.53
N THR A 508 -24.54 14.15 15.05
CA THR A 508 -24.25 13.94 13.64
C THR A 508 -24.52 12.50 13.23
N LYS A 509 -25.01 12.32 12.00
CA LYS A 509 -25.21 11.01 11.37
C LYS A 509 -24.62 11.04 9.97
N ALA A 510 -23.62 10.20 9.74
CA ALA A 510 -22.88 10.11 8.49
C ALA A 510 -23.31 8.86 7.68
N LYS A 511 -22.77 8.73 6.46
CA LYS A 511 -23.04 7.59 5.56
C LYS A 511 -24.51 7.42 5.19
N LEU A 512 -25.24 8.54 5.18
CA LEU A 512 -26.63 8.59 4.73
C LEU A 512 -26.70 8.33 3.21
N LYS A 513 -27.84 7.79 2.75
CA LYS A 513 -28.13 7.56 1.34
C LYS A 513 -29.51 8.09 1.00
N LEU A 514 -29.77 9.34 1.39
CA LEU A 514 -31.10 9.95 1.25
C LEU A 514 -31.15 10.82 -0.01
N ALA A 515 -32.01 10.46 -0.96
CA ALA A 515 -32.28 11.30 -2.12
C ALA A 515 -33.16 12.48 -1.72
N GLY A 516 -32.79 13.68 -2.15
CA GLY A 516 -33.56 14.89 -1.87
C GLY A 516 -34.88 14.98 -2.65
N PRO A 517 -35.88 15.75 -2.14
CA PRO A 517 -35.85 16.51 -0.88
C PRO A 517 -35.92 15.59 0.35
N VAL A 518 -35.32 16.01 1.46
CA VAL A 518 -35.31 15.22 2.71
C VAL A 518 -36.07 15.98 3.79
N THR A 519 -37.05 15.32 4.42
CA THR A 519 -37.72 15.83 5.62
C THR A 519 -36.94 15.38 6.85
N ALA A 520 -36.53 16.33 7.69
CA ALA A 520 -36.00 16.06 9.02
C ALA A 520 -37.08 16.39 10.07
N GLN A 521 -37.47 15.41 10.86
CA GLN A 521 -38.36 15.59 12.01
C GLN A 521 -37.55 15.39 13.29
N ILE A 522 -37.47 16.45 14.11
CA ILE A 522 -36.67 16.46 15.33
C ILE A 522 -37.61 16.82 16.48
N THR A 523 -37.86 15.86 17.36
CA THR A 523 -38.64 16.06 18.59
C THR A 523 -37.68 16.02 19.77
N LEU A 524 -37.51 17.15 20.45
CA LEU A 524 -36.54 17.31 21.53
C LEU A 524 -37.09 18.19 22.66
N LYS A 525 -36.44 18.14 23.81
CA LYS A 525 -36.56 19.15 24.87
C LYS A 525 -35.15 19.57 25.32
N THR A 526 -35.01 20.80 25.75
CA THR A 526 -33.71 21.37 26.14
C THR A 526 -33.94 22.50 27.15
N THR A 527 -32.95 22.74 28.00
CA THR A 527 -32.92 23.89 28.91
C THR A 527 -32.25 25.11 28.28
N ALA A 528 -31.90 25.05 26.99
CA ALA A 528 -31.24 26.13 26.27
C ALA A 528 -32.24 26.87 25.37
N THR A 529 -32.23 28.21 25.45
CA THR A 529 -32.97 29.08 24.51
C THR A 529 -32.00 29.60 23.46
N GLY A 530 -32.40 29.60 22.19
CA GLY A 530 -31.58 30.17 21.12
C GLY A 530 -31.88 29.58 19.75
N GLN A 531 -30.96 29.79 18.81
CA GLN A 531 -31.09 29.32 17.43
C GLN A 531 -30.27 28.05 17.23
N ALA A 532 -30.95 26.95 16.98
CA ALA A 532 -30.35 25.70 16.52
C ALA A 532 -30.19 25.72 15.00
N ALA A 533 -29.46 24.73 14.46
CA ALA A 533 -29.34 24.59 13.02
C ALA A 533 -29.18 23.14 12.57
N LEU A 534 -29.91 22.77 11.54
CA LEU A 534 -29.69 21.56 10.77
C LEU A 534 -28.71 21.87 9.63
N ALA A 535 -27.56 21.22 9.60
CA ALA A 535 -26.61 21.34 8.51
C ALA A 535 -26.44 19.99 7.79
N TRP A 536 -26.17 20.00 6.49
CA TRP A 536 -26.00 18.78 5.72
C TRP A 536 -24.85 18.89 4.71
N ARG A 537 -24.40 17.71 4.24
CA ARG A 537 -23.53 17.57 3.09
C ARG A 537 -24.23 16.74 2.02
N LEU A 538 -24.03 17.16 0.79
CA LEU A 538 -24.38 16.41 -0.39
C LEU A 538 -23.20 15.54 -0.81
N ASP A 539 -23.53 14.51 -1.57
CA ASP A 539 -22.54 13.73 -2.29
C ASP A 539 -21.68 14.63 -3.18
N GLY A 540 -20.35 14.57 -3.01
CA GLY A 540 -19.38 15.47 -3.65
C GLY A 540 -18.95 16.67 -2.80
N ASP A 541 -19.67 17.05 -1.74
CA ASP A 541 -19.23 18.13 -0.86
C ASP A 541 -17.99 17.70 -0.05
N LYS A 542 -16.91 18.49 -0.09
CA LYS A 542 -15.70 18.24 0.73
C LYS A 542 -15.94 18.52 2.21
N ASP A 543 -16.72 19.56 2.51
CA ASP A 543 -17.03 20.05 3.87
C ASP A 543 -18.51 20.45 4.01
N PHE A 544 -18.95 20.75 5.24
CA PHE A 544 -20.26 21.38 5.47
C PHE A 544 -20.23 22.82 4.97
N LEU A 545 -20.90 23.08 3.85
CA LEU A 545 -20.97 24.41 3.25
C LEU A 545 -21.84 25.35 4.10
N PRO A 546 -21.47 26.64 4.25
CA PRO A 546 -22.30 27.61 4.99
C PRO A 546 -23.73 27.74 4.46
N ALA A 547 -23.94 27.55 3.15
CA ALA A 547 -25.25 27.59 2.51
C ALA A 547 -26.12 26.36 2.82
N ASN A 548 -25.52 25.23 3.24
CA ASN A 548 -26.23 23.98 3.54
C ASN A 548 -26.60 23.92 5.03
N ARG A 549 -27.32 24.94 5.48
CA ARG A 549 -27.71 25.12 6.88
C ARG A 549 -29.10 25.75 6.99
N LEU A 550 -29.97 25.11 7.77
CA LEU A 550 -31.31 25.58 8.09
C LEU A 550 -31.41 25.86 9.59
N PRO A 551 -31.58 27.12 9.98
CA PRO A 551 -31.80 27.44 11.37
C PRO A 551 -33.23 27.07 11.81
N PHE A 552 -33.39 26.75 13.09
CA PHE A 552 -34.70 26.62 13.72
C PHE A 552 -34.64 27.10 15.18
N PRO A 553 -35.70 27.73 15.69
CA PRO A 553 -35.71 28.27 17.05
C PRO A 553 -35.82 27.14 18.08
N LEU A 554 -35.15 27.29 19.22
CA LEU A 554 -35.36 26.46 20.40
C LEU A 554 -35.74 27.31 21.59
N GLN A 555 -36.72 26.82 22.34
CA GLN A 555 -37.12 27.40 23.61
C GLN A 555 -36.69 26.50 24.77
N SER A 556 -36.26 27.11 25.87
CA SER A 556 -36.08 26.40 27.14
C SER A 556 -37.45 26.04 27.69
N THR A 557 -37.82 24.76 27.58
CA THR A 557 -39.09 24.23 28.07
C THR A 557 -38.92 22.79 28.55
N PRO A 558 -39.64 22.37 29.61
CA PRO A 558 -39.71 20.95 29.98
C PRO A 558 -40.53 20.12 28.99
N ASP A 559 -41.35 20.75 28.14
CA ASP A 559 -42.20 20.10 27.15
C ASP A 559 -41.43 19.70 25.88
N TRP A 560 -41.94 18.68 25.18
CA TRP A 560 -41.41 18.30 23.87
C TRP A 560 -41.77 19.34 22.82
N GLN A 561 -40.77 19.76 22.03
CA GLN A 561 -40.95 20.59 20.85
C GLN A 561 -40.54 19.82 19.60
N THR A 562 -41.43 19.80 18.60
CA THR A 562 -41.20 19.12 17.32
C THR A 562 -40.91 20.13 16.23
N HIS A 563 -39.76 19.96 15.57
CA HIS A 563 -39.31 20.77 14.45
C HIS A 563 -39.30 19.93 13.18
N ARG A 564 -40.10 20.33 12.19
CA ARG A 564 -40.15 19.68 10.87
C ARG A 564 -39.46 20.58 9.85
N LEU A 565 -38.30 20.15 9.39
CA LEU A 565 -37.43 20.92 8.50
C LEU A 565 -37.36 20.23 7.14
N GLN A 566 -37.51 21.00 6.06
CA GLN A 566 -37.33 20.51 4.69
C GLN A 566 -35.93 20.88 4.24
N ILE A 567 -35.08 19.90 3.96
CA ILE A 567 -33.79 20.10 3.31
C ILE A 567 -34.06 20.32 1.82
N PRO A 568 -33.90 21.56 1.28
CA PRO A 568 -34.33 21.91 -0.07
C PRO A 568 -33.24 21.54 -1.08
N THR A 569 -32.95 20.25 -1.20
CA THR A 569 -31.95 19.74 -2.14
C THR A 569 -32.56 18.71 -3.08
N THR A 570 -32.06 18.68 -4.31
CA THR A 570 -32.29 17.58 -5.26
C THR A 570 -31.13 16.57 -5.25
N GLY A 571 -30.05 16.89 -4.54
CA GLY A 571 -28.87 16.03 -4.40
C GLY A 571 -29.03 14.94 -3.35
N ARG A 572 -28.06 14.04 -3.29
CA ARG A 572 -28.01 12.95 -2.30
C ARG A 572 -27.39 13.44 -1.00
N VAL A 573 -28.15 13.46 0.09
CA VAL A 573 -27.66 13.81 1.43
C VAL A 573 -26.87 12.63 2.01
N ILE A 574 -25.60 12.88 2.35
CA ILE A 574 -24.65 11.86 2.84
C ILE A 574 -24.28 12.04 4.32
N HIS A 575 -24.48 13.24 4.88
CA HIS A 575 -24.10 13.58 6.24
C HIS A 575 -24.98 14.70 6.77
N VAL A 576 -25.49 14.56 7.99
CA VAL A 576 -26.29 15.59 8.68
C VAL A 576 -25.67 15.92 10.05
N ARG A 577 -25.80 17.17 10.47
CA ARG A 577 -25.51 17.68 11.82
C ARG A 577 -26.70 18.45 12.37
N VAL A 578 -27.06 18.21 13.61
CA VAL A 578 -28.01 19.04 14.38
C VAL A 578 -27.21 19.80 15.42
N HIS A 579 -27.00 21.08 15.16
CA HIS A 579 -26.33 22.02 16.05
C HIS A 579 -27.33 22.56 17.06
N LEU A 580 -26.96 22.51 18.33
CA LEU A 580 -27.75 23.07 19.43
C LEU A 580 -27.02 24.25 20.07
N PRO A 581 -27.75 25.20 20.69
CA PRO A 581 -27.17 26.14 21.64
C PRO A 581 -26.44 25.41 22.78
N ALA A 582 -25.60 26.13 23.52
CA ALA A 582 -24.85 25.54 24.63
C ALA A 582 -25.82 25.03 25.73
N GLY A 583 -25.78 23.74 26.02
CA GLY A 583 -26.70 23.07 26.94
C GLY A 583 -27.01 21.63 26.54
N GLY A 584 -27.61 20.87 27.45
CA GLY A 584 -28.06 19.50 27.19
C GLY A 584 -29.38 19.45 26.42
N ALA A 585 -29.65 18.31 25.80
CA ALA A 585 -30.92 18.05 25.14
C ALA A 585 -31.30 16.58 25.25
N GLU A 586 -32.59 16.31 25.37
CA GLU A 586 -33.16 14.98 25.20
C GLU A 586 -33.91 14.97 23.87
N PHE A 587 -33.73 13.92 23.07
CA PHE A 587 -34.43 13.71 21.81
C PHE A 587 -35.33 12.50 21.95
N GLN A 588 -36.61 12.71 21.66
CA GLN A 588 -37.58 11.63 21.53
C GLN A 588 -37.58 11.06 20.11
N GLU A 589 -37.28 11.89 19.11
CA GLU A 589 -37.31 11.50 17.71
C GLU A 589 -36.30 12.31 16.90
N ILE A 590 -35.54 11.64 16.04
CA ILE A 590 -34.66 12.27 15.06
C ILE A 590 -34.73 11.48 13.76
N GLU A 591 -35.76 11.77 12.98
CA GLU A 591 -36.07 11.03 11.76
C GLU A 591 -35.66 11.81 10.51
N LEU A 592 -35.01 11.12 9.58
CA LEU A 592 -34.66 11.66 8.26
C LEU A 592 -35.36 10.80 7.20
N LYS A 593 -36.36 11.37 6.52
CA LYS A 593 -37.12 10.70 5.47
C LYS A 593 -36.81 11.33 4.11
N ALA A 594 -36.42 10.52 3.13
CA ALA A 594 -36.44 10.96 1.74
C ALA A 594 -37.90 11.20 1.32
N GLY A 595 -38.15 12.28 0.58
CA GLY A 595 -39.47 12.53 0.00
C GLY A 595 -39.83 11.42 -0.98
N THR A 596 -41.05 10.91 -0.90
CA THR A 596 -41.64 10.12 -1.97
C THR A 596 -41.79 11.05 -3.18
N ARG A 597 -41.18 10.69 -4.31
CA ARG A 597 -41.45 11.34 -5.59
C ARG A 597 -42.88 11.10 -6.02
#